data_AF-A0A0F9SEC2-F1
#
_entry.id   AF-A0A0F9SEC2-F1
#
_cell.length_a   1.000
_cell.length_b   1.000
_cell.length_c   1.000
_cell.angle_alpha   90.00
_cell.angle_beta   90.00
_cell.angle_gamma   90.00
#
_symmetry.space_group_name_H-M   'P 1'
#
loop_
_entity.id
_entity.type
_entity.pdbx_description
1 polymer ?
#
loop_
_entity_poly.entity_id
_entity_poly.type
_entity_poly.pdbx_seq_one_letter_code
_entity_poly.pdbx_strand_id
1 'polypeptide(L)'
;MSVLNFFHRRNGSLRTEHPTDYLFTLDGLKHYRYKDISKTNCQRMFAANDYFNELSMRCSREYLQEHTKAMDVILSDKSIDIQKVSQLNLQLKERLDMIHESDMIYKIASVIIFDTTENPHDYDFKYGQEKIQRFKKKAQSDPMFLIKLFKITVGSPNLSDKDLLTYMEVGSKINQEHLATISTILSNNIGTTDYSKMSGSQSPTE
;
A
#
# COMPACT_ATOMS: atom_id res chain seq x y z
N MET A 1 -0.10 -40.64 12.36
CA MET A 1 -0.02 -39.29 11.79
C MET A 1 -1.44 -38.76 11.63
N SER A 2 -1.89 -37.91 12.55
CA SER A 2 -3.17 -37.20 12.44
C SER A 2 -2.84 -35.73 12.18
N VAL A 3 -3.06 -35.29 10.94
CA VAL A 3 -2.93 -33.88 10.58
C VAL A 3 -4.17 -33.18 11.10
N LEU A 4 -4.06 -32.59 12.30
CA LEU A 4 -5.08 -31.68 12.81
C LEU A 4 -5.21 -30.52 11.82
N ASN A 5 -6.33 -30.50 11.10
CA ASN A 5 -6.78 -29.35 10.35
C ASN A 5 -7.06 -28.19 11.34
N PHE A 6 -6.08 -27.32 11.52
CA PHE A 6 -6.19 -26.06 12.24
C PHE A 6 -6.96 -25.04 11.36
N PHE A 7 -8.22 -25.31 11.06
CA PHE A 7 -9.10 -24.29 10.50
C PHE A 7 -9.45 -23.31 11.62
N HIS A 8 -8.77 -22.16 11.68
CA HIS A 8 -9.27 -21.00 12.42
C HIS A 8 -10.68 -20.72 11.89
N ARG A 9 -11.70 -20.90 12.73
CA ARG A 9 -13.05 -20.42 12.43
C ARG A 9 -12.96 -18.90 12.32
N ARG A 10 -12.99 -18.38 11.09
CA ARG A 10 -12.97 -16.93 10.82
C ARG A 10 -14.24 -16.21 11.29
N ASN A 11 -15.31 -16.95 11.63
CA ASN A 11 -16.57 -16.35 12.05
C ASN A 11 -16.52 -15.93 13.52
N GLY A 12 -16.27 -14.64 13.75
CA GLY A 12 -16.58 -13.97 15.02
C GLY A 12 -18.05 -13.51 15.04
N SER A 13 -18.66 -13.42 16.22
CA SER A 13 -20.01 -12.85 16.38
C SER A 13 -19.93 -11.34 16.62
N LEU A 14 -20.80 -10.57 15.97
CA LEU A 14 -21.01 -9.16 16.32
C LEU A 14 -21.55 -9.04 17.74
N ARG A 15 -20.97 -8.15 18.54
CA ARG A 15 -21.54 -7.77 19.83
C ARG A 15 -22.58 -6.68 19.64
N THR A 16 -23.70 -6.80 20.35
CA THR A 16 -24.83 -5.87 20.25
C THR A 16 -24.49 -4.45 20.68
N GLU A 17 -23.50 -4.27 21.57
CA GLU A 17 -23.03 -2.95 22.02
C GLU A 17 -22.23 -2.16 20.96
N HIS A 18 -21.79 -2.80 19.87
CA HIS A 18 -20.98 -2.16 18.83
C HIS A 18 -21.79 -2.03 17.53
N PRO A 19 -22.53 -0.92 17.34
CA PRO A 19 -23.39 -0.78 16.18
C PRO A 19 -22.57 -0.69 14.89
N THR A 20 -23.14 -1.26 13.82
CA THR A 20 -22.51 -1.33 12.50
C THR A 20 -23.37 -0.69 11.42
N ASP A 21 -22.72 -0.20 10.37
CA ASP A 21 -23.37 0.28 9.16
C ASP A 21 -23.08 -0.66 8.00
N TYR A 22 -24.11 -0.98 7.22
CA TYR A 22 -23.93 -1.63 5.92
C TYR A 22 -23.35 -0.64 4.91
N LEU A 23 -22.37 -1.08 4.12
CA LEU A 23 -21.67 -0.23 3.15
C LEU A 23 -21.96 -0.61 1.69
N PHE A 24 -21.79 -1.90 1.37
CA PHE A 24 -21.99 -2.43 0.01
C PHE A 24 -21.97 -3.96 -0.01
N THR A 25 -22.32 -4.51 -1.16
CA THR A 25 -22.14 -5.93 -1.48
C THR A 25 -21.10 -6.04 -2.60
N LEU A 26 -20.13 -6.93 -2.43
CA LEU A 26 -19.10 -7.24 -3.41
C LEU A 26 -18.94 -8.76 -3.46
N ASP A 27 -19.02 -9.35 -4.65
CA ASP A 27 -18.91 -10.81 -4.87
C ASP A 27 -19.86 -11.65 -3.99
N GLY A 28 -21.08 -11.15 -3.77
CA GLY A 28 -22.09 -11.79 -2.91
C GLY A 28 -21.86 -11.61 -1.39
N LEU A 29 -20.76 -10.98 -0.98
CA LEU A 29 -20.44 -10.71 0.41
C LEU A 29 -20.91 -9.32 0.82
N LYS A 30 -21.66 -9.23 1.92
CA LYS A 30 -22.08 -7.95 2.51
C LYS A 30 -20.94 -7.39 3.35
N HIS A 31 -20.64 -6.12 3.15
CA HIS A 31 -19.56 -5.41 3.82
C HIS A 31 -20.13 -4.36 4.78
N TYR A 32 -19.51 -4.28 5.96
CA TYR A 32 -19.93 -3.46 7.07
C TYR A 32 -18.74 -2.70 7.67
N ARG A 33 -19.03 -1.65 8.45
CA ARG A 33 -18.07 -1.02 9.37
C ARG A 33 -18.71 -0.80 10.72
N TYR A 34 -17.91 -0.63 11.77
CA TYR A 34 -18.41 -0.05 13.01
C TYR A 34 -18.79 1.41 12.81
N LYS A 35 -19.86 1.87 13.46
CA LYS A 35 -20.21 3.30 13.51
C LYS A 35 -19.13 4.13 14.19
N ASP A 36 -18.52 3.55 15.23
CA ASP A 36 -17.42 4.16 15.97
C ASP A 36 -16.42 3.08 16.36
N ILE A 37 -15.44 2.84 15.48
CA ILE A 37 -14.41 1.83 15.70
C ILE A 37 -13.51 2.18 16.91
N SER A 38 -13.41 3.46 17.28
CA SER A 38 -12.58 3.90 18.43
C SER A 38 -13.17 3.44 19.77
N LYS A 39 -14.49 3.26 19.83
CA LYS A 39 -15.21 2.73 21.01
C LYS A 39 -15.27 1.20 21.06
N THR A 40 -14.82 0.52 20.00
CA THR A 40 -14.92 -0.94 19.90
C THR A 40 -13.75 -1.69 20.55
N ASN A 41 -12.64 -1.02 20.87
CA ASN A 41 -11.46 -1.58 21.55
C ASN A 41 -11.06 -2.97 21.00
N CYS A 42 -10.88 -3.08 19.68
CA CYS A 42 -10.65 -4.36 19.01
C CYS A 42 -9.29 -4.45 18.32
N GLN A 43 -8.78 -5.67 18.14
CA GLN A 43 -7.47 -5.95 17.50
C GLN A 43 -7.39 -5.39 16.08
N ARG A 44 -8.52 -5.38 15.37
CA ARG A 44 -8.65 -4.74 14.06
C ARG A 44 -8.27 -3.25 14.08
N MET A 45 -8.61 -2.51 15.14
CA MET A 45 -8.21 -1.11 15.24
C MET A 45 -6.69 -0.97 15.44
N PHE A 46 -6.07 -1.86 16.22
CA PHE A 46 -4.61 -1.86 16.37
C PHE A 46 -3.90 -2.17 15.05
N ALA A 47 -4.42 -3.11 14.25
CA ALA A 47 -3.89 -3.37 12.90
C ALA A 47 -4.04 -2.17 11.95
N ALA A 48 -5.06 -1.32 12.16
CA ALA A 48 -5.23 -0.11 11.36
C ALA A 48 -4.12 0.91 11.63
N ASN A 49 -3.55 0.95 12.84
CA ASN A 49 -2.52 1.92 13.22
C ASN A 49 -1.28 1.82 12.32
N ASP A 50 -0.87 0.61 11.95
CA ASP A 50 0.28 0.42 11.06
C ASP A 50 0.04 1.06 9.68
N TYR A 51 -1.16 0.88 9.12
CA TYR A 51 -1.54 1.52 7.86
C TYR A 51 -1.79 3.02 7.98
N PHE A 52 -2.27 3.50 9.14
CA PHE A 52 -2.34 4.94 9.40
C PHE A 52 -0.97 5.58 9.52
N ASN A 53 0.02 4.87 10.09
CA ASN A 53 1.41 5.31 10.13
C ASN A 53 2.00 5.39 8.72
N GLU A 54 1.82 4.36 7.88
CA GLU A 54 2.21 4.43 6.46
C GLU A 54 1.51 5.58 5.73
N LEU A 55 0.22 5.76 5.96
CA LEU A 55 -0.53 6.88 5.40
C LEU A 55 0.10 8.20 5.83
N SER A 56 0.43 8.38 7.11
CA SER A 56 1.05 9.61 7.63
C SER A 56 2.37 9.96 6.93
N MET A 57 3.14 8.94 6.52
CA MET A 57 4.39 9.09 5.78
C MET A 57 4.18 9.24 4.26
N ARG A 58 2.95 9.08 3.75
CA ARG A 58 2.58 9.16 2.32
C ARG A 58 3.38 8.23 1.40
N CYS A 59 3.98 7.20 1.99
CA CYS A 59 4.70 6.16 1.27
C CYS A 59 4.62 4.83 2.02
N SER A 60 4.68 3.74 1.27
CA SER A 60 4.80 2.41 1.87
C SER A 60 6.23 2.18 2.34
N ARG A 61 6.40 1.23 3.28
CA ARG A 61 7.72 0.81 3.73
C ARG A 61 8.58 0.33 2.56
N GLU A 62 8.00 -0.43 1.63
CA GLU A 62 8.70 -0.98 0.47
C GLU A 62 9.22 0.14 -0.44
N TYR A 63 8.41 1.16 -0.72
CA TYR A 63 8.86 2.31 -1.49
C TYR A 63 10.08 2.98 -0.84
N LEU A 64 10.02 3.22 0.48
CA LEU A 64 11.10 3.89 1.19
C LEU A 64 12.39 3.04 1.18
N GLN A 65 12.28 1.71 1.30
CA GLN A 65 13.43 0.81 1.19
C GLN A 65 14.08 0.86 -0.19
N GLU A 66 13.29 0.82 -1.26
CA GLU A 66 13.82 0.93 -2.63
C GLU A 66 14.44 2.32 -2.89
N HIS A 67 13.82 3.38 -2.34
CA HIS A 67 14.34 4.73 -2.42
C HIS A 67 15.72 4.86 -1.74
N THR A 68 15.89 4.34 -0.51
CA THR A 68 17.17 4.40 0.19
C THR A 68 18.24 3.58 -0.53
N LYS A 69 17.89 2.40 -1.06
CA LYS A 69 18.82 1.60 -1.87
C LYS A 69 19.29 2.35 -3.13
N ALA A 70 18.37 3.02 -3.82
CA ALA A 70 18.72 3.82 -5.00
C ALA A 70 19.66 4.99 -4.63
N MET A 71 19.45 5.62 -3.48
CA MET A 71 20.37 6.64 -2.96
C MET A 71 21.76 6.05 -2.67
N ASP A 72 21.82 4.90 -1.97
CA ASP A 72 23.09 4.23 -1.66
C ASP A 72 23.87 3.86 -2.93
N VAL A 73 23.17 3.41 -3.97
CA VAL A 73 23.75 3.14 -5.29
C VAL A 73 24.43 4.38 -5.88
N ILE A 74 23.78 5.55 -5.83
CA ILE A 74 24.35 6.79 -6.38
C ILE A 74 25.53 7.27 -5.54
N LEU A 75 25.43 7.19 -4.21
CA LEU A 75 26.46 7.66 -3.30
C LEU A 75 27.70 6.74 -3.26
N SER A 76 27.56 5.48 -3.68
CA SER A 76 28.66 4.51 -3.76
C SER A 76 29.42 4.56 -5.08
N ASP A 77 28.96 5.33 -6.07
CA ASP A 77 29.64 5.49 -7.35
C ASP A 77 30.91 6.37 -7.21
N LYS A 78 31.89 6.16 -8.09
CA LYS A 78 33.13 6.94 -8.14
C LYS A 78 32.87 8.42 -8.40
N SER A 79 31.83 8.72 -9.16
CA SER A 79 31.36 10.08 -9.42
C SER A 79 29.89 10.20 -9.03
N ILE A 80 29.61 10.99 -8.01
CA ILE A 80 28.25 11.20 -7.51
C ILE A 80 27.45 12.03 -8.52
N ASP A 81 26.38 11.44 -9.05
CA ASP A 81 25.43 12.10 -9.93
C ASP A 81 24.47 12.98 -9.13
N ILE A 82 24.82 14.26 -8.97
CA ILE A 82 24.03 15.24 -8.19
C ILE A 82 22.62 15.42 -8.77
N GLN A 83 22.43 15.25 -10.09
CA GLN A 83 21.12 15.39 -10.71
C GLN A 83 20.18 14.28 -10.22
N LYS A 84 20.66 13.03 -10.17
CA LYS A 84 19.89 11.91 -9.62
C LYS A 84 19.60 12.08 -8.13
N VAL A 85 20.56 12.57 -7.33
CA VAL A 85 20.34 12.89 -5.92
C VAL A 85 19.24 13.94 -5.76
N SER A 86 19.30 15.01 -6.55
CA SER A 86 18.29 16.07 -6.54
C SER A 86 16.91 15.55 -6.95
N GLN A 87 16.86 14.66 -7.95
CA GLN A 87 15.61 14.03 -8.39
C GLN A 87 14.98 13.17 -7.29
N LEU A 88 15.77 12.30 -6.63
CA LEU A 88 15.27 11.51 -5.50
C LEU A 88 14.77 12.40 -4.36
N ASN A 89 15.49 13.48 -4.03
CA ASN A 89 15.04 14.43 -3.01
C ASN A 89 13.74 15.14 -3.40
N LEU A 90 13.57 15.50 -4.68
CA LEU A 90 12.33 16.10 -5.19
C LEU A 90 11.14 15.14 -5.01
N GLN A 91 11.32 13.84 -5.31
CA GLN A 91 10.26 12.84 -5.12
C GLN A 91 9.78 12.76 -3.67
N LEU A 92 10.67 12.88 -2.69
CA LEU A 92 10.28 12.91 -1.28
C LEU A 92 9.49 14.18 -0.95
N LYS A 93 9.88 15.33 -1.49
CA LYS A 93 9.14 16.60 -1.31
C LYS A 93 7.75 16.52 -1.91
N GLU A 94 7.63 16.03 -3.15
CA GLU A 94 6.34 15.83 -3.81
C GLU A 94 5.43 14.91 -3.01
N ARG A 95 5.98 13.85 -2.39
CA ARG A 95 5.22 12.97 -1.49
C ARG A 95 4.76 13.65 -0.20
N LEU A 96 5.55 14.56 0.37
CA LEU A 96 5.14 15.34 1.54
C LEU A 96 3.96 16.27 1.23
N ASP A 97 3.86 16.75 -0.02
CA ASP A 97 2.76 17.57 -0.50
C ASP A 97 1.50 16.75 -0.85
N MET A 98 1.61 15.42 -0.95
CA MET A 98 0.46 14.55 -1.20
C MET A 98 -0.45 14.47 0.04
N ILE A 99 -1.74 14.69 -0.17
CA ILE A 99 -2.79 14.49 0.85
C ILE A 99 -2.94 13.00 1.23
N HIS A 100 -2.93 12.08 0.26
CA HIS A 100 -3.01 10.63 0.46
C HIS A 100 -2.37 9.87 -0.71
N GLU A 101 -1.86 8.67 -0.42
CA GLU A 101 -1.45 7.71 -1.44
C GLU A 101 -2.61 6.74 -1.69
N SER A 102 -2.95 6.50 -2.96
CA SER A 102 -4.15 5.76 -3.36
C SER A 102 -4.14 4.31 -2.90
N ASP A 103 -2.98 3.65 -2.89
CA ASP A 103 -2.85 2.28 -2.42
C ASP A 103 -3.11 2.13 -0.91
N MET A 104 -2.74 3.14 -0.12
CA MET A 104 -3.04 3.16 1.33
C MET A 104 -4.54 3.12 1.62
N ILE A 105 -5.37 3.69 0.73
CA ILE A 105 -6.83 3.67 0.90
C ILE A 105 -7.35 2.24 0.91
N TYR A 106 -6.82 1.36 0.05
CA TYR A 106 -7.20 -0.05 0.07
C TYR A 106 -6.76 -0.76 1.33
N LYS A 107 -5.53 -0.49 1.81
CA LYS A 107 -5.00 -1.08 3.05
C LYS A 107 -5.87 -0.71 4.24
N ILE A 108 -6.16 0.57 4.43
CA ILE A 108 -7.00 1.05 5.54
C ILE A 108 -8.44 0.55 5.38
N ALA A 109 -9.02 0.63 4.18
CA ALA A 109 -10.35 0.10 3.89
C ALA A 109 -10.44 -1.39 4.24
N SER A 110 -9.39 -2.17 3.97
CA SER A 110 -9.38 -3.60 4.29
C SER A 110 -9.46 -3.87 5.79
N VAL A 111 -8.99 -2.95 6.63
CA VAL A 111 -9.05 -3.12 8.07
C VAL A 111 -10.41 -2.65 8.60
N ILE A 112 -10.82 -1.43 8.26
CA ILE A 112 -12.04 -0.82 8.85
C ILE A 112 -13.34 -1.44 8.32
N ILE A 113 -13.30 -2.02 7.11
CA ILE A 113 -14.44 -2.70 6.49
C ILE A 113 -14.27 -4.21 6.69
N PHE A 114 -15.27 -4.87 7.26
CA PHE A 114 -15.31 -6.32 7.37
C PHE A 114 -16.52 -6.89 6.64
N ASP A 115 -16.35 -8.06 6.03
CA ASP A 115 -17.45 -8.79 5.42
C ASP A 115 -18.04 -9.86 6.35
N THR A 116 -19.12 -10.52 5.89
CA THR A 116 -19.85 -11.54 6.66
C THR A 116 -19.05 -12.80 7.02
N THR A 117 -17.86 -12.98 6.46
CA THR A 117 -17.00 -14.14 6.71
C THR A 117 -15.84 -13.84 7.67
N GLU A 118 -15.66 -12.56 8.03
CA GLU A 118 -14.59 -12.11 8.90
C GLU A 118 -15.00 -12.08 10.37
N ASN A 119 -14.00 -12.16 11.25
CA ASN A 119 -14.17 -11.76 12.63
C ASN A 119 -14.17 -10.22 12.66
N PRO A 120 -15.23 -9.57 13.13
CA PRO A 120 -15.28 -8.11 13.12
C PRO A 120 -14.36 -7.49 14.19
N HIS A 121 -13.86 -8.25 15.16
CA HIS A 121 -12.98 -7.77 16.24
C HIS A 121 -11.49 -8.07 16.03
N ASP A 122 -11.18 -9.01 15.15
CA ASP A 122 -9.81 -9.44 14.84
C ASP A 122 -9.53 -9.25 13.34
N TYR A 123 -8.28 -9.01 12.98
CA TYR A 123 -7.86 -8.80 11.59
C TYR A 123 -6.91 -9.89 11.13
N ASP A 124 -7.40 -10.75 10.25
CA ASP A 124 -6.57 -11.73 9.53
C ASP A 124 -5.84 -11.02 8.39
N PHE A 125 -4.53 -10.83 8.55
CA PHE A 125 -3.69 -10.16 7.56
C PHE A 125 -3.69 -10.86 6.19
N LYS A 126 -3.75 -12.19 6.15
CA LYS A 126 -3.75 -12.94 4.89
C LYS A 126 -5.05 -12.68 4.14
N TYR A 127 -6.18 -12.78 4.82
CA TYR A 127 -7.48 -12.45 4.23
C TYR A 127 -7.58 -10.97 3.84
N GLY A 128 -6.98 -10.09 4.66
CA GLY A 128 -6.85 -8.66 4.37
C GLY A 128 -6.21 -8.40 3.02
N GLN A 129 -5.09 -9.08 2.71
CA GLN A 129 -4.42 -8.99 1.40
C GLN A 129 -5.32 -9.48 0.26
N GLU A 130 -6.00 -10.61 0.41
CA GLU A 130 -6.96 -11.12 -0.58
C GLU A 130 -8.08 -10.09 -0.84
N LYS A 131 -8.59 -9.46 0.22
CA LYS A 131 -9.62 -8.42 0.14
C LYS A 131 -9.12 -7.15 -0.55
N ILE A 132 -7.89 -6.72 -0.27
CA ILE A 132 -7.24 -5.60 -1.00
C ILE A 132 -7.21 -5.88 -2.50
N GLN A 133 -6.84 -7.10 -2.91
CA GLN A 133 -6.83 -7.48 -4.32
C GLN A 133 -8.23 -7.46 -4.94
N ARG A 134 -9.26 -7.93 -4.22
CA ARG A 134 -10.66 -7.82 -4.68
C ARG A 134 -11.08 -6.37 -4.86
N PHE A 135 -10.72 -5.49 -3.92
CA PHE A 135 -11.03 -4.07 -4.02
C PHE A 135 -10.33 -3.41 -5.20
N LYS A 136 -9.04 -3.69 -5.41
CA LYS A 136 -8.28 -3.20 -6.56
C LYS A 136 -8.89 -3.68 -7.89
N LYS A 137 -9.22 -4.97 -7.99
CA LYS A 137 -9.88 -5.54 -9.19
C LYS A 137 -11.22 -4.87 -9.48
N LYS A 138 -12.03 -4.62 -8.44
CA LYS A 138 -13.29 -3.89 -8.59
C LYS A 138 -13.04 -2.46 -9.05
N ALA A 139 -12.08 -1.76 -8.46
CA ALA A 139 -11.73 -0.38 -8.83
C ALA A 139 -11.22 -0.26 -10.28
N GLN A 140 -10.52 -1.28 -10.80
CA GLN A 140 -10.12 -1.34 -12.20
C GLN A 140 -11.32 -1.37 -13.15
N SER A 141 -12.36 -2.14 -12.79
CA SER A 141 -13.60 -2.21 -13.58
C SER A 141 -14.55 -1.02 -13.36
N ASP A 142 -14.39 -0.32 -12.24
CA ASP A 142 -15.33 0.68 -11.75
C ASP A 142 -14.58 1.70 -10.86
N PRO A 143 -14.01 2.76 -11.44
CA PRO A 143 -13.24 3.77 -10.71
C PRO A 143 -14.02 4.45 -9.58
N MET A 144 -15.35 4.53 -9.67
CA MET A 144 -16.21 5.08 -8.62
C MET A 144 -16.15 4.25 -7.33
N PHE A 145 -15.75 2.97 -7.42
CA PHE A 145 -15.54 2.15 -6.25
C PHE A 145 -14.39 2.65 -5.38
N LEU A 146 -13.28 3.12 -5.98
CA LEU A 146 -12.17 3.69 -5.21
C LEU A 146 -12.59 5.00 -4.53
N ILE A 147 -13.35 5.86 -5.22
CA ILE A 147 -13.92 7.08 -4.60
C ILE A 147 -14.79 6.71 -3.40
N LYS A 148 -15.65 5.70 -3.57
CA LYS A 148 -16.52 5.21 -2.49
C LYS A 148 -15.68 4.73 -1.30
N LEU A 149 -14.66 3.92 -1.54
CA LEU A 149 -13.75 3.46 -0.47
C LEU A 149 -13.07 4.64 0.22
N PHE A 150 -12.57 5.62 -0.55
CA PHE A 150 -11.93 6.81 -0.01
C PHE A 150 -12.86 7.57 0.93
N LYS A 151 -14.09 7.87 0.49
CA LYS A 151 -15.08 8.59 1.30
C LYS A 151 -15.44 7.83 2.59
N ILE A 152 -15.53 6.50 2.52
CA ILE A 152 -15.77 5.65 3.68
C ILE A 152 -14.60 5.72 4.66
N THR A 153 -13.36 5.62 4.15
CA THR A 153 -12.13 5.59 4.94
C THR A 153 -11.81 6.92 5.59
N VAL A 154 -11.94 8.02 4.85
CA VAL A 154 -11.66 9.38 5.34
C VAL A 154 -12.84 9.93 6.16
N GLY A 155 -14.04 9.35 6.01
CA GLY A 155 -15.23 9.82 6.72
C GLY A 155 -15.81 11.13 6.19
N SER A 156 -15.54 11.47 4.94
CA SER A 156 -15.99 12.71 4.31
C SER A 156 -16.87 12.43 3.07
N PRO A 157 -18.18 12.19 3.26
CA PRO A 157 -19.08 11.79 2.17
C PRO A 157 -19.32 12.90 1.14
N ASN A 158 -19.18 14.16 1.55
CA ASN A 158 -19.49 15.34 0.75
C ASN A 158 -18.34 15.81 -0.15
N LEU A 159 -17.22 15.08 -0.19
CA LEU A 159 -16.14 15.39 -1.13
C LEU A 159 -16.62 15.27 -2.58
N SER A 160 -16.12 16.17 -3.42
CA SER A 160 -16.38 16.16 -4.86
C SER A 160 -15.80 14.89 -5.49
N ASP A 161 -16.65 14.12 -6.17
CA ASP A 161 -16.22 12.91 -6.88
C ASP A 161 -15.21 13.24 -7.98
N LYS A 162 -15.42 14.36 -8.68
CA LYS A 162 -14.54 14.82 -9.76
C LYS A 162 -13.15 15.16 -9.22
N ASP A 163 -13.07 15.93 -8.14
CA ASP A 163 -11.79 16.36 -7.58
C ASP A 163 -11.03 15.16 -7.01
N LEU A 164 -11.73 14.21 -6.38
CA LEU A 164 -11.13 12.97 -5.91
C LEU A 164 -10.61 12.08 -7.05
N LEU A 165 -11.34 11.96 -8.16
CA LEU A 165 -10.87 11.23 -9.33
C LEU A 165 -9.59 11.84 -9.89
N THR A 166 -9.59 13.16 -10.10
CA THR A 166 -8.41 13.88 -10.58
C THR A 166 -7.24 13.71 -9.62
N TYR A 167 -7.48 13.83 -8.31
CA TYR A 167 -6.46 13.63 -7.29
C TYR A 167 -5.84 12.22 -7.34
N MET A 168 -6.68 11.18 -7.40
CA MET A 168 -6.22 9.79 -7.46
C MET A 168 -5.44 9.48 -8.74
N GLU A 169 -5.87 10.03 -9.88
CA GLU A 169 -5.18 9.87 -11.16
C GLU A 169 -3.80 10.52 -11.13
N VAL A 170 -3.70 11.76 -10.65
CA VAL A 170 -2.43 12.48 -10.51
C VAL A 170 -1.51 11.75 -9.53
N GLY A 171 -2.02 11.34 -8.37
CA GLY A 171 -1.25 10.58 -7.38
C GLY A 171 -0.72 9.25 -7.94
N SER A 172 -1.50 8.54 -8.75
CA SER A 172 -1.06 7.32 -9.42
C SER A 172 0.07 7.59 -10.41
N LYS A 173 -0.01 8.67 -11.20
CA LYS A 173 1.04 9.05 -12.16
C LYS A 173 2.34 9.42 -11.45
N ILE A 174 2.26 10.25 -10.40
CA ILE A 174 3.41 10.59 -9.55
C ILE A 174 4.08 9.31 -9.03
N ASN A 175 3.29 8.38 -8.49
CA ASN A 175 3.84 7.12 -7.96
C ASN A 175 4.53 6.28 -9.04
N GLN A 176 3.95 6.19 -10.24
CA GLN A 176 4.55 5.47 -11.37
C GLN A 176 5.89 6.09 -11.80
N GLU A 177 5.94 7.40 -11.96
CA GLU A 177 7.17 8.12 -12.34
C GLU A 177 8.28 7.97 -11.27
N HIS A 178 7.89 8.01 -9.99
CA HIS A 178 8.84 7.83 -8.90
C HIS A 178 9.45 6.42 -8.93
N LEU A 179 8.60 5.40 -9.06
CA LEU A 179 9.03 4.00 -9.13
C LEU A 179 9.85 3.70 -10.38
N ALA A 180 9.51 4.29 -11.53
CA ALA A 180 10.28 4.16 -12.76
C ALA A 180 11.70 4.70 -12.58
N THR A 181 11.83 5.90 -12.02
CA THR A 181 13.13 6.52 -11.72
C THR A 181 13.98 5.63 -10.80
N ILE A 182 13.42 5.17 -9.69
CA ILE A 182 14.10 4.28 -8.74
C ILE A 182 14.54 2.99 -9.44
N SER A 183 13.66 2.37 -10.21
CA SER A 183 13.94 1.13 -10.94
C SER A 183 15.06 1.29 -11.95
N THR A 184 15.11 2.42 -12.67
CA THR A 184 16.18 2.75 -13.61
C THR A 184 17.52 2.87 -12.89
N ILE A 185 17.57 3.56 -11.74
CA ILE A 185 18.80 3.70 -10.95
C ILE A 185 19.32 2.33 -10.49
N LEU A 186 18.43 1.50 -9.94
CA LEU A 186 18.79 0.17 -9.44
C LEU A 186 19.24 -0.78 -10.56
N SER A 187 18.57 -0.74 -11.72
CA SER A 187 18.89 -1.63 -12.85
C SER A 187 20.23 -1.29 -13.51
N ASN A 188 20.58 -0.01 -13.60
CA ASN A 188 21.85 0.43 -14.19
C ASN A 188 23.08 -0.02 -13.39
N ASN A 189 22.91 -0.30 -12.09
CA ASN A 189 23.99 -0.82 -11.23
C ASN A 189 24.18 -2.35 -11.38
N ILE A 190 23.09 -3.09 -11.64
CA ILE A 190 23.18 -4.55 -11.87
C ILE A 190 24.02 -4.85 -13.13
N GLY A 191 23.89 -4.04 -14.19
CA GLY A 191 24.70 -4.18 -15.42
C GLY A 191 26.18 -3.84 -15.26
N THR A 192 26.58 -3.05 -14.26
CA THR A 192 28.00 -2.68 -14.02
C THR A 192 28.72 -3.67 -13.11
N THR A 193 27.99 -4.41 -12.27
CA THR A 193 28.58 -5.36 -11.33
C THR A 193 29.10 -6.63 -12.03
N ASP A 194 28.45 -7.09 -13.12
CA ASP A 194 28.82 -8.34 -13.80
C ASP A 194 30.05 -8.21 -14.73
N TYR A 195 30.27 -7.06 -15.38
CA TYR A 195 31.45 -6.87 -16.24
C TYR A 195 32.76 -6.71 -15.46
N SER A 196 32.69 -6.21 -14.22
CA SER A 196 33.87 -6.06 -13.35
C SER A 196 34.49 -7.39 -12.91
N LYS A 197 33.73 -8.50 -12.99
CA LYS A 197 34.20 -9.86 -12.67
C LYS A 197 34.79 -10.61 -13.86
N MET A 198 34.64 -10.11 -15.10
CA MET A 198 35.12 -10.79 -16.31
C MET A 198 36.43 -10.22 -16.87
N SER A 199 36.92 -9.06 -16.42
CA SER A 199 38.16 -8.45 -16.94
C SER A 199 39.42 -8.73 -16.11
N GLY A 200 39.37 -9.68 -15.16
CA GLY A 200 40.46 -9.94 -14.21
C GLY A 200 41.48 -11.02 -14.59
N SER A 201 41.33 -11.70 -15.72
CA SER A 201 42.30 -12.71 -16.19
C SER A 201 43.04 -12.22 -17.42
N GLN A 202 44.00 -11.32 -17.22
CA GLN A 202 45.06 -11.07 -18.20
C GLN A 202 45.97 -12.31 -18.27
N SER A 203 46.16 -12.75 -19.51
CA SER A 203 47.10 -13.74 -20.02
C SER A 203 48.53 -13.61 -19.46
N PRO A 204 49.22 -14.72 -19.16
CA PRO A 204 50.68 -14.74 -19.13
C PRO A 204 51.21 -14.85 -20.56
N THR A 205 51.93 -13.81 -20.98
CA THR A 205 52.87 -13.85 -22.11
C THR A 205 54.17 -14.51 -21.67
N GLU A 206 54.69 -15.35 -22.58
CA GLU A 206 56.04 -15.96 -22.68
C GLU A 206 56.40 -17.11 -21.74
#